data_AF-B2TH37-F1
#
_entry.id   AF-B2TH37-F1
#
_cell.length_a   1.000
_cell.length_b   1.000
_cell.length_c   1.000
_cell.angle_alpha   90.00
_cell.angle_beta   90.00
_cell.angle_gamma   90.00
#
_symmetry.space_group_name_H-M   'P 1'
#
loop_
_entity.id
_entity.type
_entity.pdbx_description
1 polymer ?
#
loop_
_entity_poly.entity_id
_entity_poly.type
_entity_poly.pdbx_seq_one_letter_code
_entity_poly.pdbx_strand_id
1 'polypeptide(L)' 'MKGIAVEGWHIKVEGAVQRAQSHADSFGLPQTVYRNEDTCGWSNTNPFAPVLNRSEVLVTVLPLRYFS' A
#
# COMPACT_ATOMS: atom_id res chain seq x y z
N MET A 1 -1.23 -7.14 25.09
CA MET A 1 -2.62 -7.32 24.58
C MET A 1 -2.54 -7.33 23.07
N LYS A 2 -3.03 -8.37 22.38
CA LYS A 2 -3.27 -8.27 20.93
C LYS A 2 -4.53 -7.42 20.76
N GLY A 3 -4.42 -6.25 20.13
CA GLY A 3 -5.58 -5.41 19.83
C GLY A 3 -6.55 -6.20 18.95
N ILE A 4 -7.82 -6.25 19.34
CA ILE A 4 -8.87 -6.87 18.52
C ILE A 4 -9.19 -5.86 17.41
N ALA A 5 -9.03 -6.27 16.15
CA ALA A 5 -9.42 -5.43 15.02
C ALA A 5 -10.94 -5.18 15.07
N VAL A 6 -11.35 -3.91 15.05
CA VAL A 6 -12.77 -3.54 15.04
C VAL A 6 -13.37 -3.88 13.67
N GLU A 7 -14.54 -4.50 13.66
CA GLU A 7 -15.25 -4.84 12.43
C GLU A 7 -15.52 -3.58 11.59
N GLY A 8 -15.09 -3.58 10.32
CA GLY A 8 -15.21 -2.44 9.41
C GLY A 8 -14.06 -1.42 9.44
N TRP A 9 -13.07 -1.56 10.34
CA TRP A 9 -11.93 -0.64 10.44
C TRP A 9 -10.76 -0.96 9.49
N HIS A 10 -10.90 -1.96 8.64
CA HIS A 10 -9.84 -2.37 7.73
C HIS A 10 -9.81 -1.51 6.46
N ILE A 11 -8.62 -1.12 6.04
CA ILE A 11 -8.42 -0.43 4.76
C ILE A 11 -8.68 -1.44 3.62
N LYS A 12 -9.64 -1.11 2.76
CA LYS A 12 -9.98 -1.91 1.57
C LYS A 12 -8.92 -1.75 0.49
N VAL A 13 -8.81 -2.78 -0.35
CA VAL A 13 -7.80 -2.83 -1.43
C VAL A 13 -7.94 -1.68 -2.40
N GLU A 14 -9.17 -1.30 -2.76
CA GLU A 14 -9.46 -0.22 -3.70
C GLU A 14 -8.96 1.13 -3.16
N GLY A 15 -9.16 1.38 -1.86
CA GLY A 15 -8.66 2.58 -1.20
C GLY A 15 -7.13 2.62 -1.13
N ALA A 16 -6.49 1.48 -0.89
CA ALA A 16 -5.03 1.38 -0.88
C ALA A 16 -4.43 1.60 -2.27
N VAL A 17 -5.05 1.10 -3.35
CA VAL A 17 -4.64 1.34 -4.73
C VAL A 17 -4.78 2.82 -5.11
N GLN A 18 -5.90 3.46 -4.77
CA GLN A 18 -6.09 4.89 -5.01
C GLN A 18 -5.05 5.76 -4.28
N ARG A 19 -4.74 5.40 -3.03
CA ARG A 19 -3.69 6.08 -2.27
C ARG A 19 -2.30 5.84 -2.86
N ALA A 20 -2.00 4.61 -3.30
CA ALA A 20 -0.75 4.28 -3.97
C ALA A 20 -0.57 5.12 -5.24
N GLN A 21 -1.60 5.26 -6.08
CA GLN A 21 -1.56 6.12 -7.25
C GLN A 21 -1.30 7.58 -6.87
N SER A 22 -2.07 8.11 -5.92
CA SER A 22 -1.93 9.51 -5.46
C SER A 22 -0.52 9.80 -4.92
N HIS A 23 0.03 8.87 -4.14
CA HIS A 23 1.40 8.97 -3.62
C HIS A 23 2.44 8.84 -4.73
N ALA A 24 2.24 7.93 -5.69
CA ALA A 24 3.17 7.77 -6.80
C ALA A 24 3.26 9.06 -7.61
N ASP A 25 2.12 9.69 -7.90
CA ASP A 25 2.06 10.97 -8.60
C ASP A 25 2.65 12.12 -7.78
N SER A 26 2.37 12.17 -6.48
CA SER A 26 2.82 13.27 -5.60
C SER A 26 4.33 13.24 -5.34
N PHE A 27 4.90 12.05 -5.18
CA PHE A 27 6.33 11.88 -4.88
C PHE A 27 7.19 11.59 -6.12
N GLY A 28 6.56 11.30 -7.27
CA GLY A 28 7.27 10.89 -8.48
C GLY A 28 7.98 9.54 -8.35
N LEU A 29 7.55 8.69 -7.41
CA LEU A 29 8.19 7.40 -7.09
C LEU A 29 7.17 6.27 -7.08
N PRO A 30 7.51 5.07 -7.58
CA PRO A 30 6.61 3.92 -7.53
C PRO A 30 6.12 3.60 -6.12
N GLN A 31 4.90 3.09 -6.01
CA GLN A 31 4.28 2.69 -4.74
C GLN A 31 3.73 1.27 -4.85
N THR A 32 4.14 0.38 -3.95
CA THR A 32 3.66 -1.01 -3.85
C THR A 32 2.57 -1.12 -2.81
N VAL A 33 1.43 -1.67 -3.23
CA VAL A 33 0.30 -2.02 -2.37
C VAL A 33 0.57 -3.37 -1.70
N TYR A 34 0.44 -3.41 -0.37
CA TYR A 34 0.77 -4.58 0.44
C TYR A 34 -0.16 -4.74 1.64
N ARG A 35 -0.16 -5.92 2.25
CA ARG A 35 -0.74 -6.19 3.58
C ARG A 35 0.14 -7.15 4.38
N ASN A 36 0.16 -6.98 5.70
CA ASN A 36 0.77 -7.89 6.67
C ASN A 36 0.08 -7.76 8.04
N GLU A 37 0.62 -8.44 9.06
CA GLU A 37 0.07 -8.45 10.42
C GLU A 37 0.08 -7.07 11.10
N ASP A 38 0.96 -6.16 10.67
CA ASP A 38 1.08 -4.81 11.20
C ASP A 38 0.12 -3.82 10.52
N THR A 39 -0.41 -4.19 9.35
CA THR A 39 -1.37 -3.35 8.62
C THR A 39 -2.81 -3.69 9.02
N CYS A 40 -3.61 -2.67 9.30
CA CYS A 40 -5.06 -2.85 9.50
C CYS A 40 -5.78 -2.92 8.13
N GLY A 41 -5.50 -3.96 7.33
CA GLY A 41 -5.97 -4.10 5.95
C GLY A 41 -4.89 -3.86 4.91
N TRP A 42 -5.22 -3.24 3.78
CA TRP A 42 -4.25 -2.92 2.72
C TRP A 42 -3.59 -1.55 2.94
N SER A 43 -2.33 -1.41 2.55
CA SER A 43 -1.58 -0.16 2.61
C SER A 43 -0.69 -0.02 1.39
N ASN A 44 0.09 1.06 1.30
CA ASN A 44 1.09 1.26 0.25
C ASN A 44 2.41 1.79 0.81
N THR A 45 3.51 1.49 0.14
CA THR A 45 4.86 1.97 0.47
C THR A 45 5.78 1.97 -0.75
N ASN A 46 7.01 2.44 -0.62
CA ASN A 46 8.03 2.31 -1.66
C ASN A 46 8.35 0.83 -1.97
N PRO A 47 8.59 0.43 -3.24
CA PRO A 47 8.86 -0.96 -3.63
C PRO A 47 10.11 -1.59 -3.03
N PHE A 48 11.03 -0.80 -2.48
CA PHE A 48 12.25 -1.27 -1.82
C PHE A 48 12.13 -1.27 -0.29
N ALA A 49 10.95 -0.98 0.25
CA ALA A 49 10.76 -0.96 1.70
C ALA A 49 10.93 -2.38 2.28
N PRO A 50 11.79 -2.57 3.31
CA PRO A 50 12.03 -3.89 3.90
C PRO A 50 10.79 -4.61 4.43
N VAL A 51 9.75 -3.85 4.78
CA VAL A 51 8.44 -4.38 5.23
C VAL A 51 7.82 -5.34 4.21
N LEU A 52 8.13 -5.18 2.92
CA LEU A 52 7.58 -6.01 1.84
C LEU A 52 8.07 -7.46 1.90
N ASN A 53 9.24 -7.72 2.50
CA ASN A 53 9.78 -9.09 2.63
C ASN A 53 8.92 -10.03 3.47
N ARG A 54 8.04 -9.47 4.31
CA ARG A 54 7.11 -10.20 5.18
C ARG A 54 5.65 -9.88 4.88
N SER A 55 5.37 -9.38 3.68
CA SER A 55 4.05 -8.91 3.31
C SER A 55 3.51 -9.66 2.10
N GLU A 56 2.19 -9.80 2.05
CA GLU A 56 1.50 -10.07 0.81
C GLU A 56 1.50 -8.80 -0.04
N VAL A 57 1.95 -8.93 -1.28
CA VAL A 57 2.03 -7.82 -2.25
C VAL A 57 0.98 -8.01 -3.34
N LEU A 58 0.39 -6.92 -3.79
CA LEU A 58 -0.63 -6.95 -4.84
C LEU A 58 -0.14 -6.34 -6.14
N VAL A 59 0.25 -5.06 -6.11
CA VAL A 59 0.59 -4.28 -7.30
C VAL A 59 1.58 -3.19 -6.95
N THR A 60 2.47 -2.87 -7.89
CA THR A 60 3.28 -1.66 -7.84
C THR A 60 2.74 -0.66 -8.86
N VAL A 61 2.30 0.48 -8.36
CA VAL A 61 1.75 1.58 -9.13
C VAL A 61 2.88 2.55 -9.48
N LEU A 62 2.98 2.91 -10.76
CA LEU A 62 3.89 3.94 -11.25
C LEU A 62 3.18 5.30 -11.27
N PRO A 63 3.93 6.42 -11.23
CA PRO A 63 3.36 7.73 -11.52
C PRO A 63 2.72 7.74 -12.93
N LEU A 64 1.58 8.40 -13.10
CA LEU A 64 0.87 8.49 -14.40
C LEU A 64 1.77 9.04 -15.51
N ARG A 65 2.71 9.93 -15.16
CA ARG A 65 3.64 10.57 -16.09
C ARG A 65 4.93 9.78 -16.31
N TYR A 66 5.05 8.56 -15.79
CA TYR A 66 6.30 7.81 -15.80
C TYR A 66 6.81 7.51 -17.22
N PHE A 67 5.91 7.30 -18.17
CA PHE A 67 6.23 7.04 -19.58
C PHE A 67 5.97 8.24 -20.50
N SER A 68 5.65 9.40 -19.94
CA SER A 68 5.33 10.63 -20.69
C SER A 68 6.59 11.40 -21.09
#